data_AF-A0A8S9ZIZ0-F1
#
_entry.id   AF-A0A8S9ZIZ0-F1
#
_cell.length_a   1.000
_cell.length_b   1.000
_cell.length_c   1.000
_cell.angle_alpha   90.00
_cell.angle_beta   90.00
_cell.angle_gamma   90.00
#
_symmetry.space_group_name_H-M   'P 1'
#
loop_
_entity.id
_entity.type
_entity.pdbx_description
1 polymer ?
#
loop_
_entity_poly.entity_id
_entity_poly.type
_entity_poly.pdbx_seq_one_letter_code
_entity_poly.pdbx_strand_id
1 'polypeptide(L)'
;MKEADTHHKKEGISSLNNTSIIKTLIQVLKQPHLRKAFIIGTLSLQIIVGIWPIIYISTDLLEAHFDANASQYSSFAFICANFVASVVGTCSVEKFGRRPMLIYCGIANTLCLCFYILFDRITFFINNKFKYGCILSLIAYGITYGAALGPIAFFITSELVPQRFRSLVQSIVFMTNTVINFVFSFITLPLYEMIDVWSFIPLFIIPSTVSIIYLIKELPETKGREIHEIVDQLKRGSKNKKKSGIIHPMTKGSIPSSTSEEEKMVVKILGYNFN
;
A
#
# COMPACT_ATOMS: atom_id res chain seq x y z
N MET A 1 47.31 21.97 0.10
CA MET A 1 47.55 20.78 0.96
C MET A 1 46.39 20.47 1.93
N LYS A 2 45.66 21.46 2.49
CA LYS A 2 44.47 21.21 3.34
C LYS A 2 43.20 20.69 2.60
N GLU A 3 43.04 20.95 1.30
CA GLU A 3 41.84 20.51 0.55
C GLU A 3 41.85 19.01 0.22
N ALA A 4 43.01 18.40 -0.05
CA ALA A 4 43.11 16.97 -0.36
C ALA A 4 42.74 16.06 0.82
N ASP A 5 43.12 16.44 2.05
CA ASP A 5 42.80 15.69 3.27
C ASP A 5 41.30 15.76 3.62
N THR A 6 40.62 16.85 3.25
CA THR A 6 39.19 17.02 3.52
C THR A 6 38.34 16.17 2.56
N HIS A 7 38.81 15.98 1.32
CA HIS A 7 38.19 15.10 0.34
C HIS A 7 38.34 13.62 0.73
N HIS A 8 39.53 13.16 1.10
CA HIS A 8 39.73 11.77 1.53
C HIS A 8 38.99 11.42 2.83
N LYS A 9 38.86 12.36 3.77
CA LYS A 9 38.08 12.16 5.01
C LYS A 9 36.57 12.08 4.73
N LYS A 10 36.05 12.85 3.77
CA LYS A 10 34.65 12.76 3.32
C LYS A 10 34.36 11.45 2.58
N GLU A 11 35.31 10.96 1.78
CA GLU A 11 35.21 9.66 1.08
C GLU A 11 35.30 8.46 2.04
N GLY A 12 36.13 8.55 3.08
CA GLY A 12 36.21 7.53 4.13
C GLY A 12 34.93 7.44 4.99
N ILE A 13 34.33 8.58 5.34
CA ILE A 13 33.07 8.61 6.12
C ILE A 13 31.87 8.20 5.25
N SER A 14 31.84 8.57 3.97
CA SER A 14 30.76 8.18 3.05
C SER A 14 30.79 6.69 2.73
N SER A 15 31.97 6.09 2.54
CA SER A 15 32.13 4.65 2.30
C SER A 15 31.79 3.79 3.54
N LEU A 16 32.14 4.25 4.74
CA LEU A 16 31.72 3.61 6.00
C LEU A 16 30.20 3.68 6.21
N ASN A 17 29.58 4.83 5.92
CA ASN A 17 28.13 4.98 6.00
C ASN A 17 27.41 4.12 4.96
N ASN A 18 27.86 4.11 3.69
CA ASN A 18 27.28 3.29 2.63
C ASN A 18 27.35 1.80 2.97
N THR A 19 28.47 1.34 3.52
CA THR A 19 28.62 -0.05 3.97
C THR A 19 27.65 -0.36 5.13
N SER A 20 27.41 0.59 6.05
CA SER A 20 26.43 0.41 7.13
C SER A 20 24.99 0.37 6.63
N ILE A 21 24.64 1.20 5.62
CA ILE A 21 23.31 1.27 5.02
C ILE A 21 23.02 -0.03 4.26
N ILE A 22 23.96 -0.51 3.45
CA ILE A 22 23.83 -1.77 2.71
C ILE A 22 23.69 -2.96 3.66
N LYS A 23 24.47 -3.00 4.75
CA LYS A 23 24.31 -4.04 5.78
C LYS A 23 22.93 -3.99 6.44
N THR A 24 22.42 -2.79 6.71
CA THR A 24 21.09 -2.54 7.30
C THR A 24 19.97 -2.95 6.33
N LEU A 25 20.12 -2.65 5.04
CA LEU A 25 19.24 -3.09 3.95
C LEU A 25 19.14 -4.62 3.86
N ILE A 26 20.29 -5.28 3.82
CA ILE A 26 20.37 -6.75 3.79
C ILE A 26 19.72 -7.33 5.06
N GLN A 27 19.87 -6.68 6.21
CA GLN A 27 19.23 -7.09 7.46
C GLN A 27 17.70 -6.95 7.40
N VAL A 28 17.17 -5.85 6.86
CA VAL A 28 15.74 -5.64 6.62
C VAL A 28 15.17 -6.75 5.73
N LEU A 29 15.87 -7.10 4.66
CA LEU A 29 15.44 -8.16 3.73
C LEU A 29 15.56 -9.57 4.34
N LYS A 30 16.55 -9.82 5.21
CA LYS A 30 16.73 -11.11 5.90
C LYS A 30 15.73 -11.34 7.02
N GLN A 31 15.33 -10.29 7.75
CA GLN A 31 14.38 -10.44 8.84
C GLN A 31 12.94 -10.60 8.31
N PRO A 32 12.24 -11.68 8.68
CA PRO A 32 10.98 -12.02 8.04
C PRO A 32 9.84 -11.05 8.40
N HIS A 33 9.87 -10.43 9.59
CA HIS A 33 8.87 -9.43 9.97
C HIS A 33 9.07 -8.11 9.21
N LEU A 34 10.34 -7.66 9.03
CA LEU A 34 10.66 -6.44 8.30
C LEU A 34 10.38 -6.61 6.81
N ARG A 35 10.69 -7.78 6.24
CA ARG A 35 10.33 -8.11 4.86
C ARG A 35 8.83 -8.09 4.63
N LYS A 36 8.03 -8.61 5.57
CA LYS A 36 6.56 -8.52 5.50
C LYS A 36 6.08 -7.07 5.53
N ALA A 37 6.58 -6.26 6.47
CA ALA A 37 6.24 -4.85 6.57
C ALA A 37 6.60 -4.07 5.28
N PHE A 38 7.77 -4.37 4.69
CA PHE A 38 8.20 -3.82 3.41
C PHE A 38 7.23 -4.18 2.27
N ILE A 39 6.87 -5.47 2.13
CA ILE A 39 5.93 -5.92 1.09
C ILE A 39 4.56 -5.27 1.26
N ILE A 40 4.04 -5.22 2.50
CA ILE A 40 2.76 -4.56 2.81
C ILE A 40 2.82 -3.07 2.44
N GLY A 41 3.92 -2.38 2.76
CA GLY A 41 4.11 -0.97 2.43
C GLY A 41 4.14 -0.74 0.92
N THR A 42 4.94 -1.52 0.18
CA THR A 42 5.01 -1.42 -1.29
C THR A 42 3.67 -1.72 -1.95
N LEU A 43 2.94 -2.73 -1.50
CA LEU A 43 1.61 -3.06 -2.05
C LEU A 43 0.55 -2.00 -1.69
N SER A 44 0.65 -1.39 -0.51
CA SER A 44 -0.22 -0.26 -0.15
C SER A 44 0.02 0.92 -1.09
N LEU A 45 1.28 1.22 -1.40
CA LEU A 45 1.63 2.25 -2.37
C LEU A 45 1.26 1.84 -3.82
N GLN A 46 1.31 0.56 -4.15
CA GLN A 46 0.93 0.07 -5.48
C GLN A 46 -0.52 0.40 -5.83
N ILE A 47 -1.44 0.39 -4.85
CA ILE A 47 -2.85 0.75 -5.06
C ILE A 47 -2.99 2.23 -5.48
N ILE A 48 -2.08 3.10 -5.05
CA ILE A 48 -2.13 4.54 -5.34
C ILE A 48 -1.37 4.94 -6.60
N VAL A 49 -0.59 4.04 -7.20
CA VAL A 49 0.22 4.33 -8.40
C VAL A 49 -0.63 4.88 -9.55
N GLY A 50 -1.83 4.33 -9.75
CA GLY A 50 -2.66 4.67 -10.91
C GLY A 50 -3.13 6.12 -10.97
N ILE A 51 -3.13 6.87 -9.86
CA ILE A 51 -3.65 8.24 -9.85
C ILE A 51 -2.87 9.18 -10.75
N TRP A 52 -1.53 9.07 -10.80
CA TRP A 52 -0.70 10.06 -11.48
C TRP A 52 -0.81 9.94 -12.99
N PRO A 53 -0.67 8.74 -13.60
CA PRO A 53 -0.89 8.60 -15.03
C PRO A 53 -2.30 9.07 -15.42
N ILE A 54 -3.33 8.68 -14.66
CA ILE A 54 -4.73 9.07 -14.92
C ILE A 54 -4.91 10.58 -14.87
N ILE A 55 -4.30 11.28 -13.91
CA ILE A 55 -4.34 12.75 -13.87
C ILE A 55 -3.75 13.33 -15.16
N TYR A 56 -2.58 12.83 -15.60
CA TYR A 56 -1.89 13.36 -16.77
C TYR A 56 -2.69 13.19 -18.07
N ILE A 57 -3.36 12.04 -18.24
CA ILE A 57 -4.14 11.76 -19.46
C ILE A 57 -5.64 12.03 -19.31
N SER A 58 -6.08 12.61 -18.18
CA SER A 58 -7.51 12.77 -17.86
C SER A 58 -8.28 13.60 -18.89
N THR A 59 -7.66 14.64 -19.45
CA THR A 59 -8.23 15.46 -20.53
C THR A 59 -8.37 14.64 -21.81
N ASP A 60 -7.30 13.96 -22.21
CA ASP A 60 -7.24 13.17 -23.46
C ASP A 60 -8.26 12.03 -23.44
N LEU A 61 -8.45 11.43 -22.26
CA LEU A 61 -9.45 10.40 -22.01
C LEU A 61 -10.88 10.89 -22.26
N LEU A 62 -11.19 12.12 -21.87
CA LEU A 62 -12.52 12.70 -22.03
C LEU A 62 -12.70 13.32 -23.42
N GLU A 63 -11.64 13.84 -24.05
CA GLU A 63 -11.65 14.37 -25.42
C GLU A 63 -11.99 13.30 -26.47
N ALA A 64 -11.77 12.01 -26.17
CA ALA A 64 -12.26 10.92 -27.02
C ALA A 64 -13.80 10.94 -27.22
N HIS A 65 -14.53 11.56 -26.30
CA HIS A 65 -16.01 11.53 -26.28
C HIS A 65 -16.67 12.90 -26.27
N PHE A 66 -15.98 13.93 -25.79
CA PHE A 66 -16.48 15.27 -25.54
C PHE A 66 -15.68 16.34 -26.29
N ASP A 67 -16.26 17.53 -26.41
CA ASP A 67 -15.55 18.72 -26.89
C ASP A 67 -14.40 19.12 -25.94
N ALA A 68 -13.35 19.72 -26.47
CA ALA A 68 -12.14 20.07 -25.73
C ALA A 68 -12.43 20.93 -24.48
N ASN A 69 -13.35 21.90 -24.60
CA ASN A 69 -13.73 22.75 -23.47
C ASN A 69 -14.40 21.94 -22.35
N ALA A 70 -15.33 21.05 -22.70
CA ALA A 70 -16.05 20.23 -21.73
C ALA A 70 -15.12 19.23 -21.02
N SER A 71 -14.15 18.66 -21.74
CA SER A 71 -13.12 17.77 -21.20
C SER A 71 -12.22 18.49 -20.19
N GLN A 72 -11.76 19.71 -20.52
CA GLN A 72 -10.95 20.52 -19.60
C GLN A 72 -11.69 20.86 -18.30
N TYR A 73 -12.95 21.31 -18.38
CA TYR A 73 -13.75 21.59 -17.20
C TYR A 73 -14.00 20.33 -16.35
N SER A 74 -14.18 19.18 -16.99
CA SER A 74 -14.40 17.90 -16.31
C SER A 74 -13.13 17.40 -15.60
N SER A 75 -11.96 17.50 -16.24
CA SER A 75 -10.67 17.17 -15.62
C SER A 75 -10.35 18.10 -14.45
N PHE A 76 -10.66 19.39 -14.58
CA PHE A 76 -10.57 20.34 -13.48
C PHE A 76 -11.49 19.93 -12.31
N ALA A 77 -12.76 19.60 -12.60
CA ALA A 77 -13.71 19.14 -11.59
C ALA A 77 -13.26 17.86 -10.89
N PHE A 78 -12.66 16.91 -11.63
CA PHE A 78 -12.05 15.70 -11.07
C PHE A 78 -10.94 16.01 -10.06
N ILE A 79 -10.02 16.90 -10.40
CA ILE A 79 -8.92 17.28 -9.50
C ILE A 79 -9.44 18.03 -8.27
N CYS A 80 -10.40 18.95 -8.46
CA CYS A 80 -11.05 19.65 -7.34
C CYS A 80 -11.78 18.68 -6.40
N ALA A 81 -12.52 17.70 -6.95
CA ALA A 81 -13.22 16.70 -6.15
C ALA A 81 -12.24 15.84 -5.34
N ASN A 82 -11.11 15.45 -5.94
CA ASN A 82 -10.04 14.75 -5.24
C ASN A 82 -9.48 15.59 -4.08
N PHE A 83 -9.21 16.89 -4.32
CA PHE A 83 -8.70 17.80 -3.28
C PHE A 83 -9.67 17.93 -2.10
N VAL A 84 -10.96 18.16 -2.37
CA VAL A 84 -12.00 18.25 -1.32
C VAL A 84 -12.12 16.91 -0.58
N ALA A 85 -12.11 15.80 -1.31
CA ALA A 85 -12.17 14.47 -0.72
C ALA A 85 -10.95 14.18 0.17
N SER A 86 -9.76 14.67 -0.15
CA SER A 86 -8.57 14.55 0.70
C SER A 86 -8.71 15.25 2.04
N VAL A 87 -9.31 16.45 2.06
CA VAL A 87 -9.54 17.19 3.31
C VAL A 87 -10.54 16.45 4.19
N VAL A 88 -11.70 16.09 3.64
CA VAL A 88 -12.77 15.36 4.36
C VAL A 88 -12.30 13.97 4.78
N GLY A 89 -11.54 13.33 3.90
CA GLY A 89 -10.98 12.01 4.06
C GLY A 89 -10.07 11.91 5.27
N THR A 90 -9.11 12.84 5.37
CA THR A 90 -8.14 12.88 6.47
C THR A 90 -8.83 12.94 7.84
N CYS A 91 -9.88 13.75 7.99
CA CYS A 91 -10.67 13.80 9.23
C CYS A 91 -11.45 12.50 9.51
N SER A 92 -11.82 11.77 8.46
CA SER A 92 -12.61 10.53 8.56
C SER A 92 -11.74 9.31 8.91
N VAL A 93 -10.46 9.31 8.55
CA VAL A 93 -9.50 8.22 8.83
C VAL A 93 -9.43 7.88 10.32
N GLU A 94 -9.44 8.90 11.18
CA GLU A 94 -9.34 8.71 12.62
C GLU A 94 -10.54 7.96 13.20
N LYS A 95 -11.73 8.12 12.60
CA LYS A 95 -12.99 7.49 13.08
C LYS A 95 -13.13 6.04 12.63
N PHE A 96 -12.89 5.74 11.36
CA PHE A 96 -13.17 4.40 10.79
C PHE A 96 -12.02 3.39 10.96
N GLY A 97 -10.80 3.86 11.23
CA GLY A 97 -9.62 3.00 11.29
C GLY A 97 -8.97 2.80 9.93
N ARG A 98 -7.68 2.44 9.95
CA ARG A 98 -6.81 2.57 8.77
C ARG A 98 -6.95 1.39 7.82
N ARG A 99 -7.00 0.17 8.35
CA ARG A 99 -7.15 -1.05 7.56
C ARG A 99 -8.49 -1.11 6.79
N PRO A 100 -9.67 -0.98 7.43
CA PRO A 100 -10.93 -1.08 6.71
C PRO A 100 -11.05 0.03 5.67
N MET A 101 -10.64 1.25 6.00
CA MET A 101 -10.76 2.38 5.10
C MET A 101 -9.85 2.23 3.87
N LEU A 102 -8.61 1.75 4.03
CA LEU A 102 -7.72 1.46 2.90
C LEU A 102 -8.27 0.34 1.99
N ILE A 103 -8.87 -0.70 2.57
CA ILE A 103 -9.45 -1.81 1.80
C ILE A 103 -10.73 -1.37 1.06
N TYR A 104 -11.68 -0.76 1.77
CA TYR A 104 -12.95 -0.33 1.17
C TYR A 104 -12.74 0.73 0.09
N CYS A 105 -11.95 1.76 0.36
CA CYS A 105 -11.64 2.76 -0.65
C CYS A 105 -10.81 2.15 -1.77
N GLY A 106 -9.90 1.19 -1.52
CA GLY A 106 -9.13 0.53 -2.57
C GLY A 106 -10.00 -0.28 -3.53
N ILE A 107 -10.97 -1.02 -2.98
CA ILE A 107 -11.99 -1.74 -3.77
C ILE A 107 -12.84 -0.75 -4.56
N ALA A 108 -13.36 0.30 -3.92
CA ALA A 108 -14.16 1.32 -4.58
C ALA A 108 -13.39 2.00 -5.72
N ASN A 109 -12.11 2.32 -5.51
CA ASN A 109 -11.23 2.93 -6.51
C ASN A 109 -11.06 2.02 -7.73
N THR A 110 -10.84 0.72 -7.48
CA THR A 110 -10.71 -0.29 -8.56
C THR A 110 -12.03 -0.45 -9.32
N LEU A 111 -13.17 -0.44 -8.61
CA LEU A 111 -14.50 -0.51 -9.22
C LEU A 111 -14.81 0.74 -10.07
N CYS A 112 -14.42 1.94 -9.63
CA CYS A 112 -14.60 3.17 -10.41
C CYS A 112 -13.85 3.09 -11.75
N LEU A 113 -12.64 2.53 -11.76
CA LEU A 113 -11.90 2.25 -13.00
C LEU A 113 -12.61 1.22 -13.88
N CYS A 114 -13.12 0.13 -13.30
CA CYS A 114 -13.91 -0.85 -14.06
C CYS A 114 -15.19 -0.22 -14.67
N PHE A 115 -15.87 0.66 -13.93
CA PHE A 115 -17.03 1.38 -14.43
C PHE A 115 -16.68 2.38 -15.53
N TYR A 116 -15.53 3.07 -15.42
CA TYR A 116 -15.03 3.92 -16.49
C TYR A 116 -14.86 3.12 -17.79
N ILE A 117 -14.18 1.96 -17.72
CA ILE A 117 -14.03 1.05 -18.87
C ILE A 117 -15.40 0.61 -19.40
N LEU A 118 -16.32 0.23 -18.52
CA LEU A 118 -17.65 -0.22 -18.93
C LEU A 118 -18.43 0.88 -19.68
N PHE A 119 -18.46 2.12 -19.15
CA PHE A 119 -19.17 3.23 -19.77
C PHE A 119 -18.55 3.68 -21.08
N ASP A 120 -17.21 3.65 -21.18
CA ASP A 120 -16.49 3.91 -22.41
C ASP A 120 -16.91 2.92 -23.52
N ARG A 121 -16.92 1.61 -23.22
CA ARG A 121 -17.31 0.60 -24.21
C ARG A 121 -18.79 0.67 -24.57
N ILE A 122 -19.68 0.91 -23.60
CA ILE A 122 -21.12 1.09 -23.88
C ILE A 122 -21.35 2.31 -24.77
N THR A 123 -20.60 3.39 -24.55
CA THR A 123 -20.66 4.59 -25.38
C THR A 123 -20.26 4.29 -26.82
N PHE A 124 -19.18 3.53 -27.01
CA PHE A 124 -18.68 3.16 -28.33
C PHE A 124 -19.65 2.25 -29.11
N PHE A 125 -20.29 1.28 -28.44
CA PHE A 125 -21.12 0.27 -29.11
C PHE A 125 -22.62 0.60 -29.19
N ILE A 126 -23.19 1.35 -28.24
CA ILE A 126 -24.65 1.46 -28.07
C ILE A 126 -25.14 2.89 -28.25
N ASN A 127 -24.75 3.82 -27.35
CA ASN A 127 -25.36 5.15 -27.32
C ASN A 127 -24.44 6.22 -26.69
N ASN A 128 -24.34 7.35 -27.37
CA ASN A 128 -23.60 8.55 -26.93
C ASN A 128 -24.11 9.17 -25.61
N LYS A 129 -25.29 8.77 -25.10
CA LYS A 129 -25.80 9.28 -23.80
C LYS A 129 -25.03 8.77 -22.58
N PHE A 130 -24.32 7.64 -22.69
CA PHE A 130 -23.55 7.08 -21.56
C PHE A 130 -22.20 7.75 -21.32
N LYS A 131 -21.81 8.71 -22.17
CA LYS A 131 -20.60 9.52 -22.04
C LYS A 131 -20.47 10.23 -20.69
N TYR A 132 -21.59 10.70 -20.13
CA TYR A 132 -21.60 11.33 -18.80
C TYR A 132 -21.21 10.36 -17.67
N GLY A 133 -21.39 9.05 -17.88
CA GLY A 133 -20.94 8.01 -16.95
C GLY A 133 -19.42 7.91 -16.82
N CYS A 134 -18.67 8.25 -17.88
CA CYS A 134 -17.21 8.31 -17.86
C CYS A 134 -16.73 9.44 -16.94
N ILE A 135 -17.33 10.63 -17.04
CA ILE A 135 -17.04 11.77 -16.16
C ILE A 135 -17.34 11.41 -14.70
N LEU A 136 -18.52 10.83 -14.44
CA LEU A 136 -18.92 10.46 -13.08
C LEU A 136 -17.97 9.42 -12.47
N SER A 137 -17.57 8.41 -13.25
CA SER A 137 -16.62 7.38 -12.80
C SER A 137 -15.24 7.97 -12.51
N LEU A 138 -14.77 8.92 -13.32
CA LEU A 138 -13.48 9.58 -13.11
C LEU A 138 -13.51 10.48 -11.86
N ILE A 139 -14.57 11.25 -11.65
CA ILE A 139 -14.76 12.05 -10.43
C ILE A 139 -14.85 11.14 -9.20
N ALA A 140 -15.63 10.06 -9.28
CA ALA A 140 -15.75 9.08 -8.19
C ALA A 140 -14.39 8.43 -7.86
N TYR A 141 -13.60 8.10 -8.88
CA TYR A 141 -12.23 7.62 -8.72
C TYR A 141 -11.36 8.61 -7.91
N GLY A 142 -11.42 9.90 -8.28
CA GLY A 142 -10.74 10.98 -7.55
C GLY A 142 -11.21 11.09 -6.10
N ILE A 143 -12.51 11.01 -5.85
CA ILE A 143 -13.08 11.07 -4.49
C ILE A 143 -12.61 9.87 -3.65
N THR A 144 -12.67 8.65 -4.19
CA THR A 144 -12.23 7.45 -3.47
C THR A 144 -10.74 7.46 -3.17
N TYR A 145 -9.94 7.98 -4.10
CA TYR A 145 -8.51 8.17 -3.91
C TYR A 145 -8.23 9.17 -2.79
N GLY A 146 -8.84 10.37 -2.89
CA GLY A 146 -8.65 11.46 -1.95
C GLY A 146 -9.10 11.08 -0.55
N ALA A 147 -10.23 10.39 -0.41
CA ALA A 147 -10.83 10.06 0.88
C ALA A 147 -9.90 9.31 1.84
N ALA A 148 -9.05 8.40 1.35
CA ALA A 148 -8.31 7.51 2.23
C ALA A 148 -6.99 6.99 1.67
N LEU A 149 -6.97 6.65 0.38
CA LEU A 149 -5.87 5.93 -0.24
C LEU A 149 -4.56 6.71 -0.13
N GLY A 150 -4.59 8.01 -0.45
CA GLY A 150 -3.42 8.87 -0.43
C GLY A 150 -2.69 8.85 0.93
N PRO A 151 -3.25 9.48 1.98
CA PRO A 151 -2.54 9.61 3.25
C PRO A 151 -2.27 8.25 3.92
N ILE A 152 -3.24 7.32 3.93
CA ILE A 152 -3.08 6.06 4.66
C ILE A 152 -1.97 5.21 4.05
N ALA A 153 -1.89 5.10 2.72
CA ALA A 153 -0.89 4.26 2.05
C ALA A 153 0.54 4.75 2.32
N PHE A 154 0.76 6.07 2.40
CA PHE A 154 2.07 6.63 2.75
C PHE A 154 2.44 6.41 4.22
N PHE A 155 1.48 6.57 5.14
CA PHE A 155 1.78 6.49 6.57
C PHE A 155 1.82 5.06 7.12
N ILE A 156 1.06 4.12 6.56
CA ILE A 156 0.93 2.75 7.09
C ILE A 156 2.27 2.00 7.15
N THR A 157 3.13 2.21 6.14
CA THR A 157 4.49 1.63 6.08
C THR A 157 5.29 1.99 7.32
N SER A 158 5.10 3.20 7.83
CA SER A 158 5.86 3.77 8.93
C SER A 158 5.38 3.28 10.31
N GLU A 159 4.19 2.68 10.39
CA GLU A 159 3.61 2.08 11.61
C GLU A 159 3.94 0.60 11.76
N LEU A 160 4.20 -0.09 10.64
CA LEU A 160 4.53 -1.51 10.59
C LEU A 160 6.00 -1.79 10.94
N VAL A 161 6.84 -0.76 10.99
CA VAL A 161 8.29 -0.86 11.11
C VAL A 161 8.74 -0.20 12.41
N PRO A 162 9.62 -0.86 13.20
CA PRO A 162 10.17 -0.26 14.42
C PRO A 162 11.01 0.98 14.09
N GLN A 163 11.02 1.95 15.01
CA GLN A 163 11.62 3.29 14.84
C GLN A 163 13.05 3.27 14.27
N ARG A 164 13.88 2.29 14.67
CA ARG A 164 15.26 2.13 14.19
C ARG A 164 15.40 1.98 12.67
N PHE A 165 14.44 1.31 12.01
CA PHE A 165 14.50 1.04 10.56
C PHE A 165 13.45 1.82 9.77
N ARG A 166 12.61 2.62 10.43
CA ARG A 166 11.44 3.29 9.85
C ARG A 166 11.80 4.17 8.65
N SER A 167 12.76 5.08 8.82
CA SER A 167 13.17 6.03 7.77
C SER A 167 13.78 5.32 6.56
N LEU A 168 14.62 4.30 6.79
CA LEU A 168 15.26 3.53 5.73
C LEU A 168 14.23 2.74 4.91
N VAL A 169 13.34 2.00 5.58
CA VAL A 169 12.28 1.21 4.90
C VAL A 169 11.35 2.13 4.12
N GLN A 170 10.91 3.24 4.73
CA GLN A 170 10.01 4.19 4.08
C GLN A 170 10.64 4.83 2.84
N SER A 171 11.94 5.17 2.89
CA SER A 171 12.66 5.74 1.75
C SER A 171 12.73 4.77 0.57
N ILE A 172 12.98 3.49 0.82
CA ILE A 172 13.06 2.47 -0.25
C ILE A 172 11.67 2.20 -0.83
N VAL A 173 10.66 2.05 0.03
CA VAL A 173 9.27 1.86 -0.41
C VAL A 173 8.81 3.03 -1.28
N PHE A 174 9.12 4.25 -0.86
CA PHE A 174 8.84 5.47 -1.63
C PHE A 174 9.62 5.53 -2.95
N MET A 175 10.91 5.17 -2.95
CA MET A 175 11.73 5.08 -4.15
C MET A 175 11.16 4.06 -5.14
N THR A 176 10.82 2.86 -4.68
CA THR A 176 10.19 1.82 -5.50
C THR A 176 8.88 2.32 -6.09
N ASN A 177 8.01 2.94 -5.28
CA ASN A 177 6.77 3.53 -5.76
C ASN A 177 7.00 4.63 -6.81
N THR A 178 7.99 5.50 -6.60
CA THR A 178 8.33 6.58 -7.53
C THR A 178 8.80 6.03 -8.87
N VAL A 179 9.64 4.99 -8.87
CA VAL A 179 10.10 4.32 -10.09
C VAL A 179 8.94 3.67 -10.82
N ILE A 180 8.06 2.94 -10.12
CA ILE A 180 6.88 2.31 -10.74
C ILE A 180 5.96 3.38 -11.32
N ASN A 181 5.72 4.46 -10.58
CA ASN A 181 4.89 5.57 -11.04
C ASN A 181 5.45 6.25 -12.29
N PHE A 182 6.76 6.49 -12.32
CA PHE A 182 7.43 7.02 -13.50
C PHE A 182 7.24 6.08 -14.70
N VAL A 183 7.56 4.81 -14.56
CA VAL A 183 7.42 3.81 -15.63
C VAL A 183 5.98 3.74 -16.13
N PHE A 184 4.99 3.72 -15.24
CA PHE A 184 3.59 3.63 -15.61
C PHE A 184 3.12 4.92 -16.31
N SER A 185 3.54 6.09 -15.82
CA SER A 185 3.20 7.37 -16.46
C SER A 185 3.68 7.45 -17.90
N PHE A 186 4.89 6.95 -18.20
CA PHE A 186 5.42 6.91 -19.56
C PHE A 186 4.75 5.85 -20.46
N ILE A 187 4.36 4.70 -19.91
CA ILE A 187 3.75 3.61 -20.69
C ILE A 187 2.27 3.84 -20.95
N THR A 188 1.56 4.57 -20.07
CA THR A 188 0.10 4.65 -20.10
C THR A 188 -0.42 5.27 -21.40
N LEU A 189 0.13 6.41 -21.85
CA LEU A 189 -0.35 7.08 -23.06
C LEU A 189 -0.08 6.25 -24.34
N PRO A 190 1.13 5.74 -24.61
CA PRO A 190 1.36 4.85 -25.75
C PRO A 190 0.50 3.58 -25.74
N LEU A 191 0.28 2.99 -24.57
CA LEU A 191 -0.54 1.78 -24.46
C LEU A 191 -2.01 2.07 -24.69
N TYR A 192 -2.47 3.26 -24.29
CA TYR A 192 -3.81 3.76 -24.58
C TYR A 192 -4.02 3.95 -26.09
N GLU A 193 -3.06 4.50 -26.83
CA GLU A 193 -3.18 4.62 -28.29
C GLU A 193 -3.23 3.27 -29.03
N MET A 194 -2.62 2.22 -28.47
CA MET A 194 -2.58 0.89 -29.11
C MET A 194 -3.78 0.01 -28.79
N ILE A 195 -4.29 0.04 -27.55
CA ILE A 195 -5.29 -0.91 -27.04
C ILE A 195 -6.50 -0.19 -26.42
N ASP A 196 -6.59 1.13 -26.61
CA ASP A 196 -7.60 2.01 -26.02
C ASP A 196 -7.70 1.84 -24.48
N VAL A 197 -8.92 1.94 -23.97
CA VAL A 197 -9.28 1.85 -22.57
C VAL A 197 -8.99 0.47 -21.95
N TRP A 198 -8.72 -0.58 -22.73
CA TRP A 198 -8.30 -1.88 -22.19
C TRP A 198 -6.92 -1.84 -21.54
N SER A 199 -6.07 -0.87 -21.92
CA SER A 199 -4.74 -0.65 -21.32
C SER A 199 -4.78 -0.50 -19.80
N PHE A 200 -5.88 -0.01 -19.24
CA PHE A 200 -6.06 0.19 -17.80
C PHE A 200 -6.20 -1.11 -17.00
N ILE A 201 -6.59 -2.21 -17.64
CA ILE A 201 -6.72 -3.51 -16.97
C ILE A 201 -5.34 -4.03 -16.51
N PRO A 202 -4.37 -4.28 -17.42
CA PRO A 202 -3.06 -4.78 -17.03
C PRO A 202 -2.25 -3.76 -16.24
N LEU A 203 -2.44 -2.45 -16.49
CA LEU A 203 -1.70 -1.39 -15.81
C LEU A 203 -2.21 -1.12 -14.40
N PHE A 204 -3.52 -1.02 -14.18
CA PHE A 204 -4.03 -0.52 -12.89
C PHE A 204 -4.90 -1.54 -12.16
N ILE A 205 -5.84 -2.19 -12.84
CA ILE A 205 -6.84 -3.05 -12.20
C ILE A 205 -6.21 -4.32 -11.64
N ILE A 206 -5.41 -5.04 -12.43
CA ILE A 206 -4.75 -6.29 -12.00
C ILE A 206 -3.81 -6.04 -10.80
N PRO A 207 -2.82 -5.13 -10.87
CA PRO A 207 -1.91 -4.91 -9.75
C PRO A 207 -2.59 -4.35 -8.51
N SER A 208 -3.61 -3.49 -8.65
CA SER A 208 -4.39 -2.99 -7.51
C SER A 208 -5.19 -4.11 -6.84
N THR A 209 -5.84 -4.98 -7.62
CA THR A 209 -6.61 -6.12 -7.11
C THR A 209 -5.72 -7.10 -6.35
N VAL A 210 -4.55 -7.45 -6.91
CA VAL A 210 -3.58 -8.33 -6.24
C VAL A 210 -3.11 -7.72 -4.92
N SER A 211 -2.84 -6.41 -4.92
CA SER A 211 -2.43 -5.67 -3.73
C SER A 211 -3.52 -5.68 -2.65
N ILE A 212 -4.77 -5.41 -3.02
CA ILE A 212 -5.92 -5.43 -2.10
C ILE A 212 -6.11 -6.83 -1.48
N ILE A 213 -6.08 -7.89 -2.28
CA ILE A 213 -6.23 -9.28 -1.81
C ILE A 213 -5.14 -9.62 -0.78
N TYR A 214 -3.91 -9.17 -1.03
CA TYR A 214 -2.81 -9.38 -0.09
C TYR A 214 -3.01 -8.59 1.21
N LEU A 215 -3.41 -7.32 1.12
CA LEU A 215 -3.64 -6.46 2.27
C LEU A 215 -4.79 -6.96 3.14
N ILE A 216 -5.86 -7.49 2.55
CA ILE A 216 -6.95 -8.13 3.32
C ILE A 216 -6.40 -9.23 4.24
N LYS A 217 -5.44 -10.03 3.76
CA LYS A 217 -4.89 -11.19 4.48
C LYS A 217 -3.81 -10.85 5.51
N GLU A 218 -2.90 -9.94 5.17
CA GLU A 218 -1.67 -9.73 5.96
C GLU A 218 -1.60 -8.36 6.67
N LEU A 219 -2.45 -7.38 6.35
CA LEU A 219 -2.44 -6.07 7.00
C LEU A 219 -3.06 -6.16 8.40
N PRO A 220 -2.32 -5.91 9.50
CA PRO A 220 -2.90 -5.79 10.83
C PRO A 220 -3.64 -4.45 10.97
N GLU A 221 -4.59 -4.37 11.91
CA GLU A 221 -5.18 -3.10 12.30
C GLU A 221 -4.16 -2.28 13.12
N THR A 222 -3.92 -1.03 12.71
CA THR A 222 -2.95 -0.14 13.36
C THR A 222 -3.61 0.95 14.20
N LYS A 223 -4.94 1.10 14.15
CA LYS A 223 -5.66 2.09 14.96
C LYS A 223 -5.50 1.83 16.47
N GLY A 224 -4.94 2.82 17.17
CA GLY A 224 -4.90 2.87 18.64
C GLY A 224 -3.99 1.83 19.30
N ARG A 225 -3.05 1.24 18.55
CA ARG A 225 -2.07 0.27 19.06
C ARG A 225 -0.67 0.85 19.07
N GLU A 226 0.13 0.46 20.06
CA GLU A 226 1.53 0.85 20.08
C GLU A 226 2.33 0.12 19.00
N ILE A 227 3.36 0.79 18.48
CA ILE A 227 4.22 0.25 17.41
C ILE A 227 4.85 -1.09 17.82
N HIS A 228 5.20 -1.25 19.11
CA HIS A 228 5.80 -2.50 19.59
C HIS A 228 4.83 -3.69 19.47
N GLU A 229 3.53 -3.48 19.73
CA GLU A 229 2.50 -4.53 19.64
C GLU A 229 2.27 -4.96 18.20
N ILE A 230 2.23 -3.99 17.28
CA ILE A 230 2.08 -4.23 15.84
C ILE A 230 3.28 -5.06 15.33
N VAL A 231 4.49 -4.66 15.72
CA VAL A 231 5.72 -5.37 15.34
C VAL A 231 5.74 -6.80 15.92
N ASP A 232 5.29 -6.99 17.16
CA ASP A 232 5.23 -8.33 17.76
C ASP A 232 4.13 -9.20 17.15
N GLN A 233 2.99 -8.63 16.75
CA GLN A 233 1.96 -9.32 15.98
C GLN A 233 2.50 -9.78 14.62
N LEU A 234 3.24 -8.92 13.90
CA LEU A 234 3.93 -9.28 12.65
C LEU A 234 4.95 -10.40 12.84
N LYS A 235 5.72 -10.37 13.95
CA LYS A 235 6.65 -11.46 14.29
C LYS A 235 5.93 -12.78 14.58
N ARG A 236 4.81 -12.75 15.33
CA ARG A 236 4.00 -13.94 15.64
C ARG A 236 3.36 -14.54 14.38
N GLY A 237 2.80 -13.72 13.50
CA GLY A 237 2.26 -14.15 12.20
C GLY A 237 3.32 -14.74 11.27
N SER A 238 4.59 -14.33 11.40
CA SER A 238 5.70 -14.97 10.69
C SER A 238 6.10 -16.34 11.27
N LYS A 239 5.92 -16.59 12.57
CA LYS A 239 6.24 -17.88 13.21
C LYS A 239 5.22 -18.97 12.87
N ASN A 240 3.93 -18.63 12.78
CA ASN A 240 2.89 -19.61 12.41
C ASN A 240 3.03 -20.15 10.97
N LYS A 241 3.45 -19.31 10.01
CA LYS A 241 3.75 -19.81 8.64
C LYS A 241 4.99 -20.71 8.57
N LYS A 242 5.98 -20.53 9.47
CA LYS A 242 7.17 -21.38 9.53
C LYS A 242 6.89 -22.77 10.12
N LYS A 243 5.91 -22.90 11.02
CA LYS A 243 5.43 -24.19 11.55
C LYS A 243 4.56 -24.98 10.57
N SER A 244 3.90 -24.32 9.61
CA SER A 244 3.03 -24.98 8.62
C SER A 244 3.79 -25.57 7.41
N GLY A 245 5.10 -25.33 7.28
CA GLY A 245 5.95 -25.89 6.22
C GLY A 245 6.72 -27.15 6.62
N ILE A 246 6.52 -27.66 7.84
CA ILE A 246 7.01 -28.96 8.28
C ILE A 246 5.78 -29.84 8.37
N ILE A 247 5.51 -30.60 7.30
CA ILE A 247 4.53 -31.69 7.35
C ILE A 247 5.10 -32.72 8.33
N HIS A 248 4.69 -32.63 9.60
CA HIS A 248 4.80 -33.76 10.50
C HIS A 248 3.77 -34.80 10.04
N PRO A 249 4.19 -36.06 9.77
CA PRO A 249 3.22 -37.12 9.52
C PRO A 249 2.31 -37.24 10.75
N MET A 250 1.02 -37.44 10.50
CA MET A 250 0.01 -37.65 11.53
C MET A 250 0.45 -38.78 12.47
N THR A 251 0.73 -38.45 13.72
CA THR A 251 0.62 -39.40 14.83
C THR A 251 -0.41 -38.88 15.82
N LYS A 252 -1.43 -39.72 16.03
CA LYS A 252 -2.55 -39.53 16.95
C LYS A 252 -2.06 -39.26 18.38
N GLY A 253 -2.76 -38.35 19.05
CA GLY A 253 -3.01 -38.38 20.49
C GLY A 253 -1.87 -37.93 21.40
N SER A 254 -1.98 -36.73 21.95
CA SER A 254 -1.74 -36.43 23.37
C SER A 254 -1.92 -34.93 23.66
N ILE A 255 -2.50 -34.66 24.83
CA ILE A 255 -2.84 -33.37 25.44
C ILE A 255 -1.53 -32.61 25.77
N PRO A 256 -1.46 -31.27 25.67
CA PRO A 256 -0.21 -30.54 25.89
C PRO A 256 0.12 -30.44 27.39
N SER A 257 1.20 -31.09 27.80
CA SER A 257 1.87 -30.88 29.09
C SER A 257 3.15 -30.07 28.88
N SER A 258 3.08 -28.76 29.11
CA SER A 258 4.27 -27.93 29.36
C SER A 258 3.90 -26.61 30.04
N THR A 259 3.37 -26.71 31.25
CA THR A 259 3.49 -25.64 32.23
C THR A 259 4.83 -25.83 32.93
N SER A 260 5.66 -24.78 32.85
CA SER A 260 7.01 -24.69 33.42
C SER A 260 7.04 -25.06 34.91
N GLU A 261 7.96 -25.93 35.31
CA GLU A 261 8.23 -26.32 36.71
C GLU A 261 8.68 -25.13 37.59
N GLU A 262 8.97 -23.96 37.01
CA GLU A 262 9.30 -22.76 37.78
C GLU A 262 8.06 -22.04 38.35
N GLU A 263 6.87 -22.17 37.74
CA GLU A 263 5.65 -21.53 38.26
C GLU A 263 5.02 -22.30 39.43
N LYS A 264 5.26 -23.61 39.54
CA LYS A 264 4.74 -24.43 40.66
C LYS A 264 5.47 -24.18 41.98
N MET A 265 6.73 -23.75 41.93
CA MET A 265 7.52 -23.52 43.14
C MET A 265 7.15 -22.21 43.84
N VAL A 266 6.77 -21.18 43.07
CA VAL A 266 6.33 -19.87 43.60
C VAL A 266 4.94 -19.95 44.25
N VAL A 267 4.03 -20.72 43.66
CA VAL A 267 2.66 -20.87 44.18
C VAL A 267 2.61 -21.71 45.47
N LYS A 268 3.56 -22.66 45.66
CA LYS A 268 3.63 -23.48 46.89
C LYS A 268 4.12 -22.70 48.12
N ILE A 269 4.80 -21.56 47.94
CA ILE A 269 5.27 -20.70 49.05
C ILE A 269 4.16 -19.77 49.56
N LEU A 270 3.16 -19.44 48.73
CA LEU A 270 2.16 -18.41 49.05
C LEU A 270 0.82 -18.92 49.60
N GLY A 271 0.71 -20.22 49.92
CA GLY A 271 -0.32 -20.73 50.83
C GLY A 271 -1.78 -20.36 50.53
N TYR A 272 -2.18 -20.28 49.27
CA TYR A 272 -3.57 -19.97 48.91
C TYR A 272 -4.26 -21.20 48.31
N ASN A 273 -5.14 -21.80 49.11
CA ASN A 273 -6.15 -22.75 48.66
C ASN A 273 -7.33 -21.96 48.07
N PHE A 274 -7.74 -22.28 46.84
CA PHE A 274 -9.07 -21.95 46.35
C PHE A 274 -9.73 -23.24 45.85
N ASN A 275 -10.85 -23.58 46.50
CA ASN A 275 -11.83 -24.59 46.06
C ASN A 275 -12.41 -24.24 44.69
#